data_AF-A0A964J5D8-F1
#
_entry.id   AF-A0A964J5D8-F1
#
_cell.length_a   1.000
_cell.length_b   1.000
_cell.length_c   1.000
_cell.angle_alpha   90.00
_cell.angle_beta   90.00
_cell.angle_gamma   90.00
#
_symmetry.space_group_name_H-M   'P 1'
#
loop_
_entity.id
_entity.type
_entity.pdbx_description
1 polymer ?
#
loop_
_entity_poly.entity_id
_entity_poly.type
_entity_poly.pdbx_seq_one_letter_code
_entity_poly.pdbx_strand_id
1 'polypeptide(L)'
;MSSQDQPAAPVAPIRVVGDAHGGLTYFVDALPEDLPAVHKRDVELAWDSAHRAAQGVRWGVLRGFRFQRVGSEAPPRDLLLADIHAATWAEAVDSMVGLRSLYGLSLCLRLLALVDLLAHARWADGLYRVHRGEAEMDVRLLRLAATARLTPQAGFDAAGFRAILCPAALPASETNARLTGASA
;
A
#
# COMPACT_ATOMS: atom_id res chain seq x y z
N MET A 1 49.67 -2.37 -17.06
CA MET A 1 48.78 -1.73 -16.07
C MET A 1 47.46 -1.46 -16.77
N SER A 2 46.60 -2.47 -16.86
CA SER A 2 45.29 -2.34 -17.49
C SER A 2 44.27 -2.10 -16.38
N SER A 3 43.89 -0.84 -16.19
CA SER A 3 42.73 -0.48 -15.39
C SER A 3 41.51 -1.00 -16.14
N GLN A 4 40.97 -2.13 -15.68
CA GLN A 4 39.64 -2.57 -16.08
C GLN A 4 38.63 -1.55 -15.57
N ASP A 5 38.05 -0.82 -16.51
CA ASP A 5 36.79 -0.10 -16.33
C ASP A 5 35.71 -1.18 -16.11
N GLN A 6 35.51 -1.54 -14.84
CA GLN A 6 34.47 -2.48 -14.45
C GLN A 6 33.15 -1.70 -14.49
N PRO A 7 32.19 -2.03 -15.37
CA PRO A 7 30.91 -1.34 -15.37
C PRO A 7 30.31 -1.48 -13.98
N ALA A 8 30.01 -0.35 -13.34
CA ALA A 8 29.36 -0.31 -12.04
C ALA A 8 28.12 -1.22 -12.13
N ALA A 9 28.14 -2.32 -11.36
CA ALA A 9 27.00 -3.21 -11.29
C ALA A 9 25.76 -2.36 -10.99
N PRO A 10 24.62 -2.56 -11.69
CA PRO A 10 23.42 -1.81 -11.39
C PRO A 10 23.12 -1.99 -9.90
N VAL A 11 23.21 -0.90 -9.14
CA VAL A 11 22.89 -0.92 -7.72
C VAL A 11 21.44 -1.36 -7.64
N ALA A 12 21.22 -2.57 -7.13
CA ALA A 12 19.88 -3.07 -6.94
C ALA A 12 19.15 -2.07 -6.03
N PRO A 13 17.98 -1.55 -6.42
CA PRO A 13 17.29 -0.49 -5.68
C PRO A 13 16.84 -0.93 -4.29
N ILE A 14 16.92 -2.24 -4.00
CA ILE A 14 16.62 -2.84 -2.71
C ILE A 14 17.73 -3.85 -2.36
N ARG A 15 18.34 -3.67 -1.19
CA ARG A 15 19.27 -4.62 -0.56
C ARG A 15 18.57 -5.33 0.60
N VAL A 16 18.78 -6.63 0.75
CA VAL A 16 18.17 -7.42 1.83
C VAL A 16 19.25 -7.99 2.73
N VAL A 17 19.07 -7.87 4.04
CA VAL A 17 19.95 -8.44 5.07
C VAL A 17 19.10 -9.27 6.02
N GLY A 18 19.49 -10.52 6.24
CA GLY A 18 18.89 -11.35 7.28
C GLY A 18 19.54 -11.10 8.65
N ASP A 19 18.77 -11.25 9.72
CA ASP A 19 19.28 -11.27 11.09
C ASP A 19 19.46 -12.70 11.62
N ALA A 20 20.09 -12.82 12.80
CA ALA A 20 20.36 -14.11 13.44
C ALA A 20 19.09 -14.84 13.95
N HIS A 21 17.96 -14.14 14.00
CA HIS A 21 16.66 -14.66 14.43
C HIS A 21 15.75 -15.02 13.25
N GLY A 22 16.26 -14.94 12.02
CA GLY A 22 15.54 -15.26 10.79
C GLY A 22 14.68 -14.11 10.26
N GLY A 23 14.73 -12.92 10.87
CA GLY A 23 14.10 -11.72 10.35
C GLY A 23 14.83 -11.16 9.12
N LEU A 24 14.12 -10.39 8.29
CA LEU A 24 14.65 -9.79 7.07
C LEU A 24 14.54 -8.28 7.12
N THR A 25 15.63 -7.56 6.88
CA THR A 25 15.64 -6.10 6.71
C THR A 25 15.90 -5.71 5.25
N TYR A 26 14.98 -4.95 4.67
CA TYR A 26 15.06 -4.41 3.32
C TYR A 26 15.54 -2.95 3.38
N PHE A 27 16.68 -2.65 2.77
CA PHE A 27 17.18 -1.30 2.58
C PHE A 27 16.75 -0.82 1.20
N VAL A 28 16.01 0.29 1.16
CA VAL A 28 15.29 0.75 -0.03
C VAL A 28 15.76 2.15 -0.38
N ASP A 29 16.23 2.31 -1.62
CA ASP A 29 16.81 3.56 -2.14
C ASP A 29 15.74 4.59 -2.57
N ALA A 30 14.55 4.53 -1.95
CA ALA A 30 13.40 5.39 -2.23
C ALA A 30 12.61 5.62 -0.93
N LEU A 31 11.82 6.70 -0.87
CA LEU A 31 10.89 6.92 0.23
C LEU A 31 9.54 6.25 -0.07
N PRO A 32 8.73 5.87 0.94
CA PRO A 32 7.42 5.26 0.73
C PRO A 32 6.51 6.09 -0.19
N GLU A 33 6.52 7.40 -0.04
CA GLU A 33 5.70 8.34 -0.82
C GLU A 33 6.14 8.45 -2.30
N ASP A 34 7.30 7.91 -2.66
CA ASP A 34 7.86 7.96 -4.01
C ASP A 34 7.91 6.58 -4.67
N LEU A 35 7.31 5.58 -4.02
CA LEU A 35 7.14 4.25 -4.60
C LEU A 35 6.16 4.28 -5.78
N PRO A 36 6.39 3.43 -6.81
CA PRO A 36 5.60 3.45 -8.03
C PRO A 36 4.13 3.10 -7.76
N ALA A 37 3.23 3.62 -8.59
CA ALA A 37 1.87 3.09 -8.67
C ALA A 37 1.90 1.62 -9.13
N VAL A 38 0.89 0.86 -8.74
CA VAL A 38 0.74 -0.55 -9.10
C VAL A 38 -0.53 -0.77 -9.91
N HIS A 39 -0.68 -1.95 -10.50
CA HIS A 39 -1.93 -2.31 -11.17
C HIS A 39 -3.02 -2.65 -10.16
N LYS A 40 -4.25 -2.15 -10.39
CA LYS A 40 -5.45 -2.50 -9.62
C LYS A 40 -5.62 -4.01 -9.47
N ARG A 41 -5.38 -4.75 -10.56
CA ARG A 41 -5.50 -6.21 -10.59
C ARG A 41 -4.51 -6.88 -9.64
N ASP A 42 -3.32 -6.34 -9.49
CA ASP A 42 -2.31 -6.91 -8.61
C ASP A 42 -2.66 -6.64 -7.14
N VAL A 43 -3.25 -5.50 -6.82
CA VAL A 43 -3.79 -5.22 -5.47
C VAL A 43 -4.88 -6.23 -5.11
N GLU A 44 -5.81 -6.48 -6.03
CA GLU A 44 -6.89 -7.46 -5.85
C GLU A 44 -6.37 -8.88 -5.69
N LEU A 45 -5.46 -9.33 -6.57
CA LEU A 45 -4.85 -10.66 -6.47
C LEU A 45 -4.04 -10.80 -5.17
N ALA A 46 -3.33 -9.76 -4.77
CA ALA A 46 -2.55 -9.74 -3.54
C ALA A 46 -3.44 -9.81 -2.30
N TRP A 47 -4.56 -9.08 -2.31
CA TRP A 47 -5.59 -9.18 -1.27
C TRP A 47 -6.13 -10.60 -1.15
N ASP A 48 -6.57 -11.21 -2.26
CA ASP A 48 -7.14 -12.57 -2.23
C ASP A 48 -6.11 -13.60 -1.73
N SER A 49 -4.86 -13.48 -2.19
CA SER A 49 -3.77 -14.36 -1.80
C SER A 49 -3.43 -14.21 -0.31
N ALA A 50 -3.28 -12.98 0.17
CA ALA A 50 -2.96 -12.69 1.56
C ALA A 50 -4.12 -13.05 2.50
N HIS A 51 -5.37 -12.79 2.10
CA HIS A 51 -6.55 -13.16 2.86
C HIS A 51 -6.65 -14.69 3.02
N ARG A 52 -6.41 -15.46 1.94
CA ARG A 52 -6.32 -16.93 2.00
C ARG A 52 -5.16 -17.41 2.87
N ALA A 53 -3.99 -16.76 2.79
CA ALA A 53 -2.84 -17.11 3.64
C ALA A 53 -3.12 -16.86 5.12
N ALA A 54 -3.78 -15.74 5.45
CA ALA A 54 -4.14 -15.36 6.81
C ALA A 54 -5.22 -16.27 7.45
N GLN A 55 -6.01 -16.99 6.65
CA GLN A 55 -6.92 -18.03 7.14
C GLN A 55 -6.19 -19.35 7.49
N GLY A 56 -4.93 -19.50 7.07
CA GLY A 56 -4.10 -20.66 7.42
C GLY A 56 -3.41 -20.51 8.78
N VAL A 57 -2.70 -21.56 9.19
CA VAL A 57 -1.91 -21.61 10.45
C VAL A 57 -0.43 -21.26 10.22
N ARG A 58 -0.08 -20.70 9.05
CA ARG A 58 1.30 -20.36 8.71
C ARG A 58 1.53 -18.87 8.93
N TRP A 59 2.46 -18.57 9.83
CA TRP A 59 2.89 -17.23 10.14
C TRP A 59 4.03 -16.78 9.22
N GLY A 60 3.98 -15.53 8.75
CA GLY A 60 5.05 -14.94 7.96
C GLY A 60 6.30 -14.61 8.77
N VAL A 61 7.42 -14.43 8.07
CA VAL A 61 8.69 -13.99 8.66
C VAL A 61 8.62 -12.51 9.05
N LEU A 62 9.20 -12.14 10.20
CA LEU A 62 9.33 -10.73 10.60
C LEU A 62 10.16 -9.95 9.58
N ARG A 63 9.64 -8.80 9.14
CA ARG A 63 10.25 -7.99 8.08
C ARG A 63 10.37 -6.54 8.52
N GLY A 64 11.55 -5.97 8.36
CA GLY A 64 11.84 -4.55 8.51
C GLY A 64 12.15 -3.90 7.18
N PHE A 65 11.79 -2.64 7.02
CA PHE A 65 12.10 -1.81 5.86
C PHE A 65 12.79 -0.54 6.34
N ARG A 66 13.94 -0.24 5.75
CA ARG A 66 14.69 1.00 5.94
C ARG A 66 14.69 1.77 4.64
N PHE A 67 13.97 2.88 4.62
CA PHE A 67 13.84 3.78 3.47
C PHE A 67 14.85 4.91 3.59
N GLN A 68 15.71 5.06 2.58
CA GLN A 68 16.66 6.15 2.51
C GLN A 68 16.89 6.52 1.05
N ARG A 69 16.61 7.77 0.68
CA ARG A 69 16.92 8.26 -0.66
C ARG A 69 18.44 8.39 -0.81
N VAL A 70 19.00 7.80 -1.88
CA VAL A 70 20.41 7.95 -2.24
C VAL A 70 20.75 9.44 -2.40
N GLY A 71 21.82 9.88 -1.74
CA GLY A 71 22.27 11.28 -1.77
C GLY A 71 21.46 12.24 -0.91
N SER A 72 20.57 11.74 -0.04
CA SER A 72 19.86 12.56 0.94
C SER A 72 20.54 12.52 2.30
N GLU A 73 20.71 13.70 2.91
CA GLU A 73 21.15 13.88 4.31
C GLU A 73 20.01 13.61 5.32
N ALA A 74 18.78 13.37 4.85
CA ALA A 74 17.66 13.07 5.73
C ALA A 74 17.88 11.73 6.45
N PRO A 75 17.49 11.62 7.73
CA PRO A 75 17.63 10.37 8.46
C PRO A 75 16.80 9.25 7.79
N PRO A 76 17.28 7.99 7.84
CA PRO A 76 16.53 6.86 7.31
C PRO A 76 15.20 6.72 8.05
N ARG A 77 14.17 6.26 7.35
CA ARG A 77 12.87 5.94 7.92
C ARG A 77 12.73 4.43 8.05
N ASP A 78 12.54 3.97 9.27
CA ASP A 78 12.38 2.55 9.58
C ASP A 78 10.91 2.19 9.77
N LEU A 79 10.48 1.11 9.14
CA LEU A 79 9.16 0.49 9.28
C LEU A 79 9.37 -0.97 9.66
N LEU A 80 8.76 -1.41 10.76
CA LEU A 80 8.84 -2.81 11.20
C LEU A 80 7.45 -3.45 11.13
N LEU A 81 7.35 -4.57 10.41
CA LEU A 81 6.17 -5.44 10.46
C LEU A 81 6.29 -6.35 11.68
N ALA A 82 5.96 -5.79 12.84
CA ALA A 82 5.93 -6.53 14.10
C ALA A 82 4.64 -7.35 14.28
N ASP A 83 3.58 -6.99 13.55
CA ASP A 83 2.31 -7.73 13.54
C ASP A 83 2.43 -8.99 12.68
N ILE A 84 2.08 -10.12 13.28
CA ILE A 84 2.09 -11.44 12.66
C ILE A 84 1.13 -11.53 11.46
N HIS A 85 0.02 -10.79 11.48
CA HIS A 85 -0.88 -10.69 10.34
C HIS A 85 -0.21 -9.89 9.21
N ALA A 86 0.37 -8.74 9.49
CA ALA A 86 1.14 -7.99 8.50
C ALA A 86 2.30 -8.79 7.88
N ALA A 87 3.02 -9.57 8.69
CA ALA A 87 4.07 -10.47 8.21
C ALA A 87 3.53 -11.57 7.27
N THR A 88 2.38 -12.16 7.60
CA THR A 88 1.72 -13.18 6.77
C THR A 88 1.25 -12.61 5.43
N TRP A 89 0.75 -11.37 5.44
CA TRP A 89 0.35 -10.66 4.22
C TRP A 89 1.56 -10.33 3.35
N ALA A 90 2.65 -9.85 3.95
CA ALA A 90 3.90 -9.56 3.24
C ALA A 90 4.50 -10.82 2.60
N GLU A 91 4.46 -11.97 3.28
CA GLU A 91 4.91 -13.26 2.75
C GLU A 91 4.11 -13.69 1.51
N ALA A 92 2.79 -13.49 1.53
CA ALA A 92 1.94 -13.79 0.38
C ALA A 92 2.28 -12.93 -0.84
N VAL A 93 2.56 -11.63 -0.63
CA VAL A 93 3.00 -10.73 -1.70
C VAL A 93 4.39 -11.10 -2.21
N ASP A 94 5.32 -11.42 -1.31
CA ASP A 94 6.68 -11.84 -1.67
C ASP A 94 6.67 -13.10 -2.56
N SER A 95 5.81 -14.06 -2.21
CA SER A 95 5.61 -15.29 -3.00
C SER A 95 5.01 -15.03 -4.39
N MET A 96 4.24 -13.95 -4.55
CA MET A 96 3.58 -13.60 -5.81
C MET A 96 4.47 -12.79 -6.76
N VAL A 97 5.11 -11.74 -6.27
CA VAL A 97 5.81 -10.73 -7.10
C VAL A 97 7.23 -10.41 -6.61
N GLY A 98 7.61 -10.87 -5.42
CA GLY A 98 8.90 -10.60 -4.81
C GLY A 98 9.07 -9.17 -4.27
N LEU A 99 9.47 -9.04 -3.01
CA LEU A 99 9.74 -7.75 -2.34
C LEU A 99 11.13 -7.18 -2.63
N ARG A 100 11.94 -7.87 -3.43
CA ARG A 100 13.25 -7.37 -3.90
C ARG A 100 13.13 -6.36 -5.06
N SER A 101 11.91 -6.01 -5.45
CA SER A 101 11.61 -4.98 -6.44
C SER A 101 10.84 -3.82 -5.81
N LEU A 102 11.06 -2.59 -6.30
CA LEU A 102 10.27 -1.42 -5.85
C LEU A 102 8.78 -1.60 -6.14
N TYR A 103 8.45 -2.33 -7.21
CA TYR A 103 7.07 -2.67 -7.55
C TYR A 103 6.41 -3.58 -6.51
N GLY A 104 7.06 -4.72 -6.19
CA GLY A 104 6.53 -5.67 -5.20
C GLY A 104 6.49 -5.07 -3.80
N LEU A 105 7.49 -4.26 -3.43
CA LEU A 105 7.46 -3.49 -2.19
C LEU A 105 6.28 -2.50 -2.17
N SER A 106 6.07 -1.72 -3.24
CA SER A 106 4.93 -0.80 -3.36
C SER A 106 3.60 -1.54 -3.22
N LEU A 107 3.45 -2.69 -3.89
CA LEU A 107 2.26 -3.53 -3.80
C LEU A 107 2.03 -3.99 -2.36
N CYS A 108 3.07 -4.46 -1.68
CA CYS A 108 3.00 -4.91 -0.29
C CYS A 108 2.55 -3.78 0.65
N LEU A 109 3.19 -2.61 0.59
CA LEU A 109 2.86 -1.49 1.48
C LEU A 109 1.46 -0.95 1.20
N ARG A 110 1.06 -0.84 -0.06
CA ARG A 110 -0.31 -0.43 -0.43
C ARG A 110 -1.34 -1.42 0.08
N LEU A 111 -1.05 -2.72 0.03
CA LEU A 111 -1.95 -3.73 0.56
C LEU A 111 -2.07 -3.62 2.09
N LEU A 112 -0.96 -3.47 2.81
CA LEU A 112 -0.98 -3.30 4.27
C LEU A 112 -1.67 -1.99 4.69
N ALA A 113 -1.41 -0.89 3.98
CA ALA A 113 -2.07 0.39 4.19
C ALA A 113 -3.59 0.29 3.95
N LEU A 114 -4.01 -0.53 2.99
CA LEU A 114 -5.42 -0.79 2.72
C LEU A 114 -6.07 -1.58 3.86
N VAL A 115 -5.41 -2.60 4.39
CA VAL A 115 -5.89 -3.34 5.57
C VAL A 115 -6.03 -2.40 6.76
N ASP A 116 -4.99 -1.62 7.04
CA ASP A 116 -4.99 -0.64 8.13
C ASP A 116 -6.12 0.38 7.97
N LEU A 117 -6.33 0.89 6.75
CA LEU A 117 -7.45 1.76 6.42
C LEU A 117 -8.79 1.09 6.74
N LEU A 118 -9.02 -0.14 6.26
CA LEU A 118 -10.28 -0.85 6.46
C LEU A 118 -10.52 -1.25 7.92
N ALA A 119 -9.45 -1.48 8.70
CA ALA A 119 -9.55 -1.78 10.12
C ALA A 119 -10.00 -0.57 10.96
N HIS A 120 -9.65 0.65 10.55
CA HIS A 120 -9.89 1.87 11.33
C HIS A 120 -11.00 2.78 10.75
N ALA A 121 -11.30 2.66 9.46
CA ALA A 121 -12.25 3.51 8.77
C ALA A 121 -13.67 2.91 8.76
N ARG A 122 -14.47 3.17 9.79
CA ARG A 122 -15.89 2.75 9.84
C ARG A 122 -16.73 3.22 8.64
N TRP A 123 -16.35 4.31 7.98
CA TRP A 123 -17.03 4.78 6.78
C TRP A 123 -16.82 3.85 5.57
N ALA A 124 -15.82 2.97 5.63
CA ALA A 124 -15.48 2.02 4.57
C ALA A 124 -16.19 0.65 4.72
N ASP A 125 -17.00 0.44 5.77
CA ASP A 125 -17.71 -0.83 6.03
C ASP A 125 -18.57 -1.30 4.83
N GLY A 126 -19.03 -0.39 3.97
CA GLY A 126 -19.79 -0.71 2.76
C GLY A 126 -18.94 -0.97 1.50
N LEU A 127 -17.63 -0.76 1.57
CA LEU A 127 -16.70 -0.85 0.42
C LEU A 127 -15.97 -2.19 0.34
N TYR A 128 -16.14 -3.05 1.33
CA TYR A 128 -15.64 -4.42 1.31
C TYR A 128 -16.67 -5.34 1.96
N ARG A 129 -16.75 -6.58 1.47
CA ARG A 129 -17.52 -7.66 2.08
C ARG A 129 -16.70 -8.92 2.09
N VAL A 130 -16.64 -9.59 3.23
CA VAL A 130 -16.05 -10.92 3.34
C VAL A 130 -17.19 -11.93 3.46
N HIS A 131 -17.36 -12.80 2.48
CA HIS A 131 -18.36 -13.88 2.49
C HIS A 131 -17.70 -15.23 2.20
N ARG A 132 -17.78 -16.17 3.16
CA ARG A 132 -17.38 -17.60 3.01
C ARG A 132 -16.09 -17.84 2.19
N GLY A 133 -15.03 -17.08 2.49
CA GLY A 133 -13.71 -17.24 1.86
C GLY A 133 -13.48 -16.37 0.62
N GLU A 134 -14.50 -15.69 0.13
CA GLU A 134 -14.40 -14.68 -0.92
C GLU A 134 -14.49 -13.29 -0.30
N ALA A 135 -13.56 -12.41 -0.65
CA ALA A 135 -13.58 -11.02 -0.24
C ALA A 135 -13.91 -10.17 -1.47
N GLU A 136 -15.11 -9.60 -1.51
CA GLU A 136 -15.48 -8.64 -2.53
C GLU A 136 -15.06 -7.24 -2.08
N MET A 137 -14.30 -6.55 -2.92
CA MET A 137 -13.89 -5.17 -2.68
C MET A 137 -14.41 -4.24 -3.78
N ASP A 138 -14.79 -3.04 -3.39
CA ASP A 138 -15.20 -1.99 -4.32
C ASP A 138 -14.06 -1.65 -5.30
N VAL A 139 -14.40 -1.62 -6.59
CA VAL A 139 -13.42 -1.37 -7.65
C VAL A 139 -12.78 0.02 -7.55
N ARG A 140 -13.50 1.04 -7.07
CA ARG A 140 -12.98 2.40 -6.88
C ARG A 140 -11.99 2.42 -5.73
N LEU A 141 -12.24 1.68 -4.65
CA LEU A 141 -11.30 1.50 -3.54
C LEU A 141 -10.00 0.86 -4.03
N LEU A 142 -10.09 -0.25 -4.77
CA LEU A 142 -8.91 -0.93 -5.33
C LEU A 142 -8.12 -0.05 -6.30
N ARG A 143 -8.81 0.71 -7.16
CA ARG A 143 -8.15 1.66 -8.08
C ARG A 143 -7.43 2.76 -7.33
N LEU A 144 -8.05 3.32 -6.29
CA LEU A 144 -7.45 4.38 -5.50
C LEU A 144 -6.25 3.85 -4.69
N ALA A 145 -6.36 2.68 -4.06
CA ALA A 145 -5.26 2.03 -3.37
C ALA A 145 -4.07 1.72 -4.30
N ALA A 146 -4.33 1.44 -5.58
CA ALA A 146 -3.29 1.14 -6.57
C ALA A 146 -2.46 2.37 -7.00
N THR A 147 -3.04 3.58 -6.95
CA THR A 147 -2.40 4.79 -7.49
C THR A 147 -2.15 5.90 -6.48
N ALA A 148 -2.88 5.93 -5.36
CA ALA A 148 -2.74 6.96 -4.33
C ALA A 148 -1.30 7.01 -3.81
N ARG A 149 -0.80 8.20 -3.49
CA ARG A 149 0.51 8.35 -2.87
C ARG A 149 0.47 7.80 -1.44
N LEU A 150 1.46 7.00 -1.05
CA LEU A 150 1.60 6.58 0.35
C LEU A 150 2.06 7.77 1.21
N THR A 151 1.71 7.73 2.48
CA THR A 151 2.23 8.67 3.48
C THR A 151 3.69 8.35 3.83
N PRO A 152 4.42 9.26 4.49
CA PRO A 152 5.76 8.98 5.03
C PRO A 152 5.85 7.73 5.93
N GLN A 153 4.72 7.33 6.54
CA GLN A 153 4.56 6.16 7.39
C GLN A 153 4.13 4.90 6.61
N ALA A 154 4.17 4.95 5.28
CA ALA A 154 3.71 3.88 4.39
C ALA A 154 2.21 3.53 4.52
N GLY A 155 1.38 4.47 4.97
CA GLY A 155 -0.08 4.34 5.05
C GLY A 155 -0.81 5.10 3.94
N PHE A 156 -2.14 5.12 4.01
CA PHE A 156 -2.99 5.98 3.16
C PHE A 156 -3.55 7.18 3.94
N ASP A 157 -3.77 8.29 3.23
CA ASP A 157 -4.58 9.39 3.75
C ASP A 157 -6.06 9.00 3.77
N ALA A 158 -6.54 8.55 4.93
CA ALA A 158 -7.92 8.11 5.12
C ALA A 158 -8.94 9.22 4.82
N ALA A 159 -8.61 10.49 5.08
CA ALA A 159 -9.52 11.61 4.82
C ALA A 159 -9.65 11.85 3.31
N GLY A 160 -8.53 11.82 2.58
CA GLY A 160 -8.52 11.88 1.12
C GLY A 160 -9.29 10.72 0.47
N PHE A 161 -9.10 9.50 0.97
CA PHE A 161 -9.86 8.33 0.50
C PHE A 161 -11.38 8.50 0.71
N ARG A 162 -11.79 8.94 1.91
CA ARG A 162 -13.20 9.17 2.22
C ARG A 162 -13.83 10.21 1.29
N ALA A 163 -13.14 11.33 1.07
CA ALA A 163 -13.63 12.41 0.22
C ALA A 163 -13.90 11.94 -1.23
N ILE A 164 -13.04 11.05 -1.75
CA ILE A 164 -13.18 10.52 -3.11
C ILE A 164 -14.27 9.43 -3.16
N LEU A 165 -14.29 8.51 -2.21
CA LEU A 165 -15.12 7.30 -2.27
C LEU A 165 -16.57 7.55 -1.81
N CYS A 166 -16.77 8.46 -0.85
CA CYS A 166 -18.06 8.79 -0.28
C CYS A 166 -18.40 10.29 -0.49
N PRO A 167 -18.63 10.76 -1.72
CA PRO A 167 -18.87 12.17 -2.02
C PRO A 167 -20.23 12.73 -1.54
N ALA A 168 -20.96 12.04 -0.66
CA ALA A 168 -22.27 12.52 -0.17
C ALA A 168 -22.09 13.74 0.76
N ALA A 169 -22.72 14.89 0.56
CA ALA A 169 -23.45 15.44 -0.56
C ALA A 169 -23.11 16.94 -0.55
N LEU A 170 -22.72 17.53 -1.69
CA LEU A 170 -22.79 18.99 -1.79
C LEU A 170 -24.24 19.36 -1.47
N PRO A 171 -24.52 20.33 -0.56
CA PRO A 171 -25.88 20.82 -0.43
C PRO A 171 -26.33 21.26 -1.83
N ALA A 172 -27.51 20.82 -2.25
CA ALA A 172 -28.21 21.36 -3.41
C ALA A 172 -28.57 22.82 -3.12
N SER A 173 -27.56 23.68 -3.11
CA SER A 173 -27.73 25.12 -3.05
C SER A 173 -27.89 25.58 -4.50
N GLU A 174 -29.03 26.24 -4.75
CA GLU A 174 -29.34 27.02 -5.95
C GLU A 174 -29.79 26.26 -7.21
N THR A 175 -30.94 25.59 -7.17
CA THR A 175 -31.71 25.34 -8.41
C THR A 175 -33.17 25.80 -8.37
N ASN A 176 -33.73 26.24 -7.23
CA ASN A 176 -35.14 26.67 -7.18
C ASN A 176 -35.39 28.01 -6.46
N ALA A 177 -34.64 29.07 -6.78
CA ALA A 177 -34.91 30.41 -6.28
C ALA A 177 -35.07 31.50 -7.37
N ARG A 178 -35.25 31.14 -8.66
CA ARG A 178 -35.38 32.14 -9.75
C ARG A 178 -36.51 31.90 -10.76
N LEU A 179 -37.61 31.26 -10.39
CA LEU A 179 -38.79 31.18 -11.29
C LEU A 179 -40.15 31.56 -10.68
N THR A 180 -40.21 32.07 -9.45
CA THR A 180 -41.45 32.68 -8.92
C THR A 180 -41.24 34.18 -8.73
N GLY A 181 -41.40 34.91 -9.83
CA GLY A 181 -41.35 36.37 -9.87
C GLY A 181 -42.01 36.92 -11.14
N ALA A 182 -43.22 36.46 -11.46
CA ALA A 182 -44.08 37.10 -12.43
C ALA A 182 -45.50 37.19 -11.86
N SER A 183 -45.82 38.35 -11.29
CA SER A 183 -47.17 38.88 -11.16
C SER A 183 -47.08 40.36 -10.79
N ALA A 184 -47.20 41.24 -11.79
CA ALA A 184 -48.05 42.43 -11.80
C ALA A 184 -48.15 42.95 -13.24
#